data_AF-A0A5J4V7G3-F1
#
_entry.id   AF-A0A5J4V7G3-F1
#
_cell.length_a   1.000
_cell.length_b   1.000
_cell.length_c   1.000
_cell.angle_alpha   90.00
_cell.angle_beta   90.00
_cell.angle_gamma   90.00
#
_symmetry.space_group_name_H-M   'P 1'
#
loop_
_entity.id
_entity.type
_entity.pdbx_description
1 polymer ?
#
loop_
_entity_poly.entity_id
_entity_poly.type
_entity_poly.pdbx_seq_one_letter_code
_entity_poly.pdbx_strand_id
1 'polypeptide(L)'
;MPDVTIDEKHYEQHKPQVSVIGFNSKKFDMSLLLKCLIKNKTKIQYIGSTTQTKQIIVSHQDYDFDLRFIGILSFIPQNNTLKQFVEKFGTKNIILTKDIFPHGSFNYDNYQQVLGQTTRFVKEDFYDKLNYKNIIDEDYEQYSNDSINFYNKWEYLKHYNIRDVTYMINLINHLIQITWEEKVDMLGRISLSQIASQIKYKYCYDKFDINASYNIVNGFEQFEVTQFWWNNKVKGYVAQDGYAKRDTANNVMEDDIDWIRDKVASQTCHLYHNKFTKENKLTLDRIDNSVDHTKQNCQLACQIYNTAKADKDNDISKLKIQLMKYAICEHLPMTVNNESVYSIQKECMQDGLSNVFQQSINVV
;
A
#
# COMPACT_ATOMS: atom_id res chain seq x y z
N MET A 1 4.18 -4.92 24.35
CA MET A 1 3.51 -3.82 23.62
C MET A 1 2.18 -3.62 24.30
N PRO A 2 1.89 -2.45 24.89
CA PRO A 2 0.54 -2.18 25.36
C PRO A 2 -0.37 -1.96 24.14
N ASP A 3 -1.54 -2.59 24.15
CA ASP A 3 -2.60 -2.40 23.16
C ASP A 3 -3.02 -0.94 23.13
N VAL A 4 -2.60 -0.24 22.08
CA VAL A 4 -3.13 1.09 21.74
C VAL A 4 -4.42 0.85 20.98
N THR A 5 -5.56 0.93 21.68
CA THR A 5 -6.87 1.03 21.04
C THR A 5 -7.00 2.43 20.41
N ILE A 6 -6.76 2.50 19.11
CA ILE A 6 -7.10 3.67 18.29
C ILE A 6 -8.60 3.63 18.09
N ASP A 7 -9.32 4.57 18.70
CA ASP A 7 -10.77 4.72 18.56
C ASP A 7 -11.04 5.41 17.21
N GLU A 8 -11.04 4.65 16.12
CA GLU A 8 -11.22 5.12 14.74
C GLU A 8 -12.67 5.59 14.50
N LYS A 9 -12.97 6.81 14.95
CA LYS A 9 -14.19 7.52 14.53
C LYS A 9 -14.05 7.85 13.04
N HIS A 10 -14.85 7.15 12.22
CA HIS A 10 -14.92 7.14 10.75
C HIS A 10 -14.27 5.94 10.04
N TYR A 11 -14.45 4.72 10.56
CA TYR A 11 -14.52 3.58 9.65
C TYR A 11 -15.81 3.68 8.81
N GLU A 12 -15.71 4.22 7.60
CA GLU A 12 -16.70 3.89 6.57
C GLU A 12 -16.66 2.37 6.44
N GLN A 13 -17.77 1.71 6.76
CA GLN A 13 -17.89 0.27 6.65
C GLN A 13 -17.80 -0.10 5.17
N HIS A 14 -16.58 -0.33 4.68
CA HIS A 14 -16.36 -0.77 3.32
C HIS A 14 -17.09 -2.11 3.15
N LYS A 15 -17.93 -2.20 2.11
CA LYS A 15 -18.57 -3.46 1.76
C LYS A 15 -17.51 -4.56 1.64
N PRO A 16 -17.73 -5.76 2.22
CA PRO A 16 -16.80 -6.86 2.09
C PRO A 16 -16.50 -7.15 0.62
N GLN A 17 -15.23 -7.42 0.31
CA GLN A 17 -14.78 -7.68 -1.06
C GLN A 17 -14.46 -9.16 -1.24
N VAL A 18 -15.10 -9.79 -2.22
CA VAL A 18 -14.80 -11.16 -2.63
C VAL A 18 -13.83 -11.13 -3.81
N SER A 19 -12.62 -11.68 -3.62
CA SER A 19 -11.63 -11.73 -4.69
C SER A 19 -11.95 -12.81 -5.73
N VAL A 20 -12.01 -12.42 -6.99
CA VAL A 20 -12.01 -13.32 -8.15
C VAL A 20 -10.64 -13.25 -8.81
N ILE A 21 -9.87 -14.33 -8.70
CA ILE A 21 -8.48 -14.37 -9.16
C ILE A 21 -8.40 -15.18 -10.45
N GLY A 22 -7.74 -14.63 -11.46
CA GLY A 22 -7.47 -15.33 -12.71
C GLY A 22 -6.04 -15.18 -13.20
N PHE A 23 -5.62 -16.07 -14.10
CA PHE A 23 -4.32 -16.02 -14.74
C PHE A 23 -4.38 -15.16 -16.00
N ASN A 24 -3.68 -14.03 -16.00
CA ASN A 24 -3.76 -13.03 -17.07
C ASN A 24 -5.19 -12.48 -17.34
N SER A 25 -6.07 -12.56 -16.34
CA SER A 25 -7.50 -12.21 -16.47
C SER A 25 -7.76 -10.75 -16.80
N LYS A 26 -6.80 -9.87 -16.49
CA LYS A 26 -6.88 -8.42 -16.67
C LYS A 26 -7.22 -7.99 -18.10
N LYS A 27 -6.70 -8.70 -19.10
CA LYS A 27 -6.83 -8.30 -20.52
C LYS A 27 -7.92 -9.09 -21.25
N PHE A 28 -8.01 -10.39 -20.98
CA PHE A 28 -8.89 -11.28 -21.73
C PHE A 28 -10.22 -11.51 -20.99
N ASP A 29 -10.18 -12.17 -19.84
CA ASP A 29 -11.38 -12.57 -19.11
C ASP A 29 -12.26 -11.38 -18.73
N MET A 30 -11.65 -10.29 -18.25
CA MET A 30 -12.39 -9.10 -17.83
C MET A 30 -13.09 -8.40 -18.99
N SER A 31 -12.50 -8.38 -20.18
CA SER A 31 -13.13 -7.78 -21.36
C SER A 31 -14.43 -8.50 -21.76
N LEU A 32 -14.51 -9.80 -21.48
CA LEU A 32 -15.68 -10.63 -21.72
C LEU A 32 -16.68 -10.54 -20.56
N LEU A 33 -16.21 -10.74 -19.33
CA LEU A 33 -17.03 -10.77 -18.13
C LEU A 33 -17.69 -9.42 -17.84
N LEU A 34 -17.00 -8.31 -18.07
CA LEU A 34 -17.56 -6.98 -17.83
C LEU A 34 -18.83 -6.72 -18.64
N LYS A 35 -18.91 -7.21 -19.88
CA LYS A 35 -20.12 -7.08 -20.70
C LYS A 35 -21.32 -7.78 -20.06
N CYS A 36 -21.09 -8.90 -19.37
CA CYS A 36 -22.13 -9.65 -18.67
C CYS A 36 -22.46 -9.05 -17.30
N LEU A 37 -21.50 -8.37 -16.67
CA LEU A 37 -21.63 -7.78 -15.33
C LEU A 37 -22.22 -6.37 -15.36
N ILE A 38 -22.08 -5.63 -16.46
CA ILE A 38 -22.70 -4.30 -16.62
C ILE A 38 -24.22 -4.49 -16.77
N LYS A 39 -24.93 -4.28 -15.66
CA LYS A 39 -26.39 -4.16 -15.60
C LYS A 39 -26.79 -2.82 -15.00
N ASN A 40 -28.07 -2.46 -15.09
CA ASN A 40 -28.61 -1.33 -14.33
C ASN A 40 -28.18 -1.45 -12.86
N LYS A 41 -27.79 -0.33 -12.24
CA LYS A 41 -27.31 -0.25 -10.84
C LYS A 41 -25.92 -0.87 -10.54
N THR A 42 -25.13 -1.19 -11.57
CA THR A 42 -23.75 -1.63 -11.40
C THR A 42 -22.80 -0.44 -11.41
N LYS A 43 -21.87 -0.37 -10.45
CA LYS A 43 -20.75 0.59 -10.42
C LYS A 43 -19.45 -0.18 -10.62
N ILE A 44 -18.60 0.29 -11.52
CA ILE A 44 -17.30 -0.32 -11.79
C ILE A 44 -16.21 0.68 -11.45
N GLN A 45 -15.20 0.23 -10.71
CA GLN A 45 -14.01 1.00 -10.39
C GLN A 45 -12.78 0.29 -10.97
N TYR A 46 -11.97 1.03 -11.72
CA TYR A 46 -10.71 0.55 -12.28
C TYR A 46 -9.54 1.12 -11.48
N ILE A 47 -8.60 0.27 -11.11
CA ILE A 47 -7.34 0.69 -10.50
C ILE A 47 -6.22 0.41 -11.50
N GLY A 48 -5.48 1.46 -11.89
CA GLY A 48 -4.43 1.41 -12.91
C GLY A 48 -4.86 2.09 -14.21
N SER A 49 -4.05 1.93 -15.27
CA SER A 49 -4.38 2.46 -16.60
C SER A 49 -5.30 1.49 -17.37
N THR A 50 -5.89 1.99 -18.47
CA THR A 50 -6.65 1.18 -19.43
C THR A 50 -5.81 0.08 -20.09
N THR A 51 -4.49 0.27 -20.19
CA THR A 51 -3.55 -0.69 -20.80
C THR A 51 -2.91 -1.65 -19.79
N GLN A 52 -2.85 -1.25 -18.51
CA GLN A 52 -2.26 -2.03 -17.41
C GLN A 52 -3.16 -1.98 -16.18
N THR A 53 -4.41 -2.43 -16.35
CA THR A 53 -5.37 -2.49 -15.25
C THR A 53 -4.84 -3.44 -14.18
N LYS A 54 -4.75 -2.95 -12.95
CA LYS A 54 -4.22 -3.72 -11.81
C LYS A 54 -5.31 -4.48 -11.08
N GLN A 55 -6.48 -3.85 -10.93
CA GLN A 55 -7.63 -4.41 -10.25
C GLN A 55 -8.91 -3.76 -10.79
N ILE A 56 -10.01 -4.52 -10.77
CA ILE A 56 -11.35 -4.03 -11.10
C ILE A 56 -12.28 -4.38 -9.95
N ILE A 57 -13.02 -3.42 -9.44
CA ILE A 57 -14.04 -3.63 -8.42
C ILE A 57 -15.41 -3.43 -9.07
N VAL A 58 -16.27 -4.43 -8.94
CA VAL A 58 -17.65 -4.39 -9.42
C VAL A 58 -18.56 -4.40 -8.20
N SER A 59 -19.28 -3.30 -8.05
CA SER A 59 -20.27 -3.10 -6.99
C SER A 59 -21.66 -3.11 -7.61
N HIS A 60 -22.63 -3.71 -6.93
CA HIS A 60 -24.03 -3.66 -7.34
C HIS A 60 -24.90 -3.26 -6.15
N GLN A 61 -25.94 -2.46 -6.39
CA GLN A 61 -26.74 -1.89 -5.30
C GLN A 61 -27.50 -2.94 -4.49
N ASP A 62 -27.95 -4.02 -5.15
CA ASP A 62 -28.77 -5.05 -4.52
C ASP A 62 -27.95 -6.09 -3.71
N TYR A 63 -26.62 -6.01 -3.71
CA TYR A 63 -25.74 -6.91 -2.95
C TYR A 63 -24.95 -6.14 -1.89
N ASP A 64 -24.67 -6.78 -0.75
CA ASP A 64 -23.92 -6.22 0.38
C ASP A 64 -22.39 -6.41 0.26
N PHE A 65 -21.93 -7.12 -0.77
CA PHE A 65 -20.52 -7.32 -1.08
C PHE A 65 -20.15 -6.78 -2.46
N ASP A 66 -18.85 -6.57 -2.66
CA ASP A 66 -18.26 -6.20 -3.96
C ASP A 66 -17.42 -7.36 -4.52
N LEU A 67 -17.43 -7.51 -5.85
CA LEU A 67 -16.51 -8.42 -6.52
C LEU A 67 -15.22 -7.69 -6.90
N ARG A 68 -14.09 -8.24 -6.44
CA ARG A 68 -12.75 -7.70 -6.71
C ARG A 68 -12.01 -8.63 -7.65
N PHE A 69 -11.84 -8.20 -8.90
CA PHE A 69 -11.12 -8.97 -9.91
C PHE A 69 -9.63 -8.63 -9.90
N ILE A 70 -8.81 -9.68 -9.78
CA ILE A 70 -7.36 -9.57 -9.64
C ILE A 70 -6.70 -10.54 -10.62
N GLY A 71 -5.66 -10.05 -11.31
CA GLY A 71 -4.78 -10.91 -12.12
C GLY A 71 -3.56 -11.35 -11.32
N ILE A 72 -3.30 -12.66 -11.24
CA ILE A 72 -2.14 -13.19 -10.50
C ILE A 72 -0.80 -12.73 -11.09
N LEU A 73 -0.76 -12.39 -12.38
CA LEU A 73 0.41 -11.83 -13.05
C LEU A 73 0.92 -10.52 -12.43
N SER A 74 0.11 -9.84 -11.61
CA SER A 74 0.57 -8.66 -10.86
C SER A 74 1.56 -9.01 -9.75
N PHE A 75 1.53 -10.25 -9.27
CA PHE A 75 2.23 -10.72 -8.08
C PHE A 75 3.43 -11.61 -8.40
N ILE A 76 3.72 -11.81 -9.68
CA ILE A 76 4.84 -12.62 -10.14
C ILE A 76 5.67 -11.82 -11.15
N PRO A 77 6.93 -12.20 -11.41
CA PRO A 77 7.74 -11.54 -12.42
C PRO A 77 7.06 -11.58 -13.80
N GLN A 78 7.27 -10.54 -14.61
CA GLN A 78 6.65 -10.43 -15.93
C GLN A 78 7.08 -11.57 -16.87
N ASN A 79 6.22 -11.88 -17.85
CA ASN A 79 6.45 -12.88 -18.91
C ASN A 79 6.58 -14.34 -18.48
N ASN A 80 6.10 -14.73 -17.29
CA ASN A 80 5.98 -16.14 -16.93
C ASN A 80 4.67 -16.72 -17.48
N THR A 81 4.77 -17.80 -18.25
CA THR A 81 3.61 -18.65 -18.56
C THR A 81 3.15 -19.38 -17.30
N LEU A 82 1.91 -19.89 -17.29
CA LEU A 82 1.43 -20.70 -16.16
C LEU A 82 2.35 -21.90 -15.93
N LYS A 83 2.83 -22.54 -17.00
CA LYS A 83 3.80 -23.64 -16.95
C LYS A 83 5.11 -23.23 -16.26
N GLN A 84 5.72 -22.12 -16.68
CA GLN A 84 6.96 -21.62 -16.05
C GLN A 84 6.73 -21.20 -14.58
N PHE A 85 5.56 -20.65 -14.29
CA PHE A 85 5.20 -20.28 -12.93
C PHE A 85 5.06 -21.52 -12.03
N VAL A 86 4.38 -22.55 -12.53
CA VAL A 86 4.26 -23.88 -11.90
C VAL A 86 5.63 -24.52 -11.67
N GLU A 87 6.53 -24.51 -12.67
CA GLU A 87 7.86 -25.12 -12.57
C GLU A 87 8.76 -24.40 -11.55
N LYS A 88 8.67 -23.07 -11.46
CA LYS A 88 9.53 -22.25 -10.58
C LYS A 88 9.07 -22.23 -9.13
N PHE A 89 7.75 -22.21 -8.91
CA PHE A 89 7.15 -22.04 -7.58
C PHE A 89 6.41 -23.29 -7.10
N GLY A 90 6.47 -24.39 -7.87
CA GLY A 90 5.96 -25.69 -7.45
C GLY A 90 6.78 -26.24 -6.29
N THR A 91 6.11 -26.78 -5.29
CA THR A 91 6.77 -27.47 -4.16
C THR A 91 7.36 -28.81 -4.62
N LYS A 92 8.51 -29.23 -4.04
CA LYS A 92 9.24 -30.49 -4.35
C LYS A 92 8.37 -31.77 -4.40
N ASN A 93 7.19 -31.77 -3.79
CA ASN A 93 6.28 -32.91 -3.76
C ASN A 93 5.23 -32.92 -4.88
N ILE A 94 5.27 -31.95 -5.80
CA ILE A 94 4.32 -31.86 -6.91
C ILE A 94 5.11 -31.69 -8.22
N ILE A 95 5.40 -32.80 -8.88
CA ILE A 95 5.86 -32.79 -10.27
C ILE A 95 4.64 -32.43 -11.11
N LEU A 96 4.55 -31.17 -11.49
CA LEU A 96 3.39 -30.61 -12.16
C LEU A 96 3.64 -30.52 -13.66
N THR A 97 3.23 -31.55 -14.40
CA THR A 97 3.06 -31.42 -15.86
C THR A 97 1.70 -30.80 -16.13
N LYS A 98 1.70 -29.62 -16.77
CA LYS A 98 0.48 -28.99 -17.26
C LYS A 98 -0.12 -29.91 -18.33
N ASP A 99 -1.42 -30.13 -18.29
CA ASP A 99 -2.13 -30.86 -19.34
C ASP A 99 -2.16 -30.02 -20.62
N ILE A 100 -2.49 -30.68 -21.74
CA ILE A 100 -2.40 -30.09 -23.07
C ILE A 100 -3.78 -30.13 -23.73
N PHE A 101 -4.27 -28.98 -24.18
CA PHE A 101 -5.61 -28.86 -24.75
C PHE A 101 -5.60 -28.10 -26.08
N PRO A 102 -6.32 -28.57 -27.12
CA PRO A 102 -6.37 -27.91 -28.42
C PRO A 102 -7.39 -26.77 -28.43
N HIS A 103 -6.98 -25.57 -28.01
CA HIS A 103 -7.85 -24.41 -27.91
C HIS A 103 -8.48 -23.95 -29.25
N GLY A 104 -7.88 -24.31 -30.39
CA GLY A 104 -8.35 -23.94 -31.73
C GLY A 104 -9.27 -24.95 -32.41
N SER A 105 -9.57 -26.07 -31.76
CA SER A 105 -10.25 -27.22 -32.38
C SER A 105 -11.77 -27.04 -32.57
N PHE A 106 -12.39 -26.09 -31.89
CA PHE A 106 -13.82 -25.80 -32.00
C PHE A 106 -14.11 -24.31 -31.78
N ASN A 107 -15.34 -23.90 -32.06
CA ASN A 107 -15.85 -22.54 -31.91
C ASN A 107 -17.29 -22.54 -31.37
N TYR A 108 -17.89 -21.36 -31.29
CA TYR A 108 -19.26 -21.18 -30.77
C TYR A 108 -20.32 -21.98 -31.52
N ASP A 109 -20.13 -22.23 -32.81
CA ASP A 109 -21.14 -22.88 -33.66
C ASP A 109 -21.08 -24.41 -33.59
N ASN A 110 -19.89 -24.98 -33.35
CA ASN A 110 -19.67 -26.42 -33.43
C ASN A 110 -19.24 -27.10 -32.12
N TYR A 111 -19.10 -26.36 -31.01
CA TYR A 111 -18.57 -26.91 -29.75
C TYR A 111 -19.33 -28.14 -29.27
N GLN A 112 -20.66 -28.17 -29.37
CA GLN A 112 -21.47 -29.31 -28.90
C GLN A 112 -21.15 -30.59 -29.68
N GLN A 113 -21.02 -30.46 -31.01
CA GLN A 113 -20.70 -31.57 -31.90
C GLN A 113 -19.28 -32.07 -31.65
N VAL A 114 -18.30 -31.18 -31.57
CA VAL A 114 -16.90 -31.55 -31.37
C VAL A 114 -16.69 -32.16 -29.99
N LEU A 115 -17.15 -31.51 -28.92
CA LEU A 115 -16.92 -31.96 -27.56
C LEU A 115 -17.74 -33.21 -27.18
N GLY A 116 -18.86 -33.46 -27.87
CA GLY A 116 -19.67 -34.66 -27.71
C GLY A 116 -19.05 -35.94 -28.30
N GLN A 117 -17.99 -35.82 -29.11
CA GLN A 117 -17.32 -36.98 -29.69
C GLN A 117 -16.54 -37.77 -28.63
N THR A 118 -16.60 -39.10 -28.77
CA THR A 118 -15.80 -40.07 -28.01
C THR A 118 -14.43 -40.31 -28.64
N THR A 119 -14.23 -39.86 -29.89
CA THR A 119 -12.91 -39.88 -30.52
C THR A 119 -12.00 -38.85 -29.85
N ARG A 120 -10.68 -39.11 -29.89
CA ARG A 120 -9.66 -38.20 -29.37
C ARG A 120 -9.42 -37.04 -30.34
N PHE A 121 -8.80 -35.97 -29.85
CA PHE A 121 -8.27 -34.93 -30.73
C PHE A 121 -7.10 -35.50 -31.51
N VAL A 122 -7.05 -35.21 -32.81
CA VAL A 122 -5.93 -35.57 -33.66
C VAL A 122 -4.86 -34.48 -33.59
N LYS A 123 -3.63 -34.78 -34.05
CA LYS A 123 -2.51 -33.84 -33.95
C LYS A 123 -2.80 -32.52 -34.69
N GLU A 124 -3.59 -32.55 -35.75
CA GLU A 124 -4.00 -31.38 -36.52
C GLU A 124 -4.92 -30.43 -35.73
N ASP A 125 -5.68 -30.96 -34.75
CA ASP A 125 -6.59 -30.16 -33.92
C ASP A 125 -5.82 -29.18 -33.00
N PHE A 126 -4.54 -29.44 -32.75
CA PHE A 126 -3.65 -28.61 -31.93
C PHE A 126 -2.99 -27.46 -32.70
N TYR A 127 -3.30 -27.29 -33.99
CA TYR A 127 -2.71 -26.23 -34.78
C TYR A 127 -3.12 -24.84 -34.27
N ASP A 128 -2.13 -24.09 -33.77
CA ASP A 128 -2.28 -22.72 -33.33
C ASP A 128 -2.18 -21.78 -34.54
N LYS A 129 -3.34 -21.29 -34.98
CA LYS A 129 -3.47 -20.34 -36.10
C LYS A 129 -2.82 -18.99 -35.83
N LEU A 130 -2.68 -18.59 -34.56
CA LEU A 130 -2.09 -17.30 -34.20
C LEU A 130 -0.56 -17.35 -34.27
N ASN A 131 0.02 -18.45 -33.80
CA ASN A 131 1.46 -18.65 -33.76
C ASN A 131 2.01 -19.43 -34.96
N TYR A 132 1.13 -19.94 -35.84
CA TYR A 132 1.45 -20.79 -36.99
C TYR A 132 2.30 -22.02 -36.60
N LYS A 133 1.97 -22.63 -35.46
CA LYS A 133 2.70 -23.77 -34.90
C LYS A 133 1.74 -24.89 -34.54
N ASN A 134 2.20 -26.12 -34.71
CA ASN A 134 1.50 -27.28 -34.18
C ASN A 134 2.22 -27.82 -32.93
N ILE A 135 1.53 -28.67 -32.18
CA ILE A 135 2.07 -29.42 -31.04
C ILE A 135 3.26 -30.29 -31.48
N ILE A 136 4.26 -30.40 -30.61
CA ILE A 136 5.40 -31.31 -30.80
C ILE A 136 4.99 -32.76 -30.49
N ASP A 137 5.73 -33.74 -31.01
CA ASP A 137 5.38 -35.16 -30.83
C ASP A 137 5.33 -35.58 -29.36
N GLU A 138 6.28 -35.12 -28.55
CA GLU A 138 6.36 -35.44 -27.11
C GLU A 138 5.11 -34.95 -26.34
N ASP A 139 4.69 -33.70 -26.57
CA ASP A 139 3.50 -33.11 -25.97
C ASP A 139 2.22 -33.82 -26.47
N TYR A 140 2.16 -34.20 -27.74
CA TYR A 140 1.02 -34.94 -28.28
C TYR A 140 0.90 -36.36 -27.73
N GLU A 141 2.04 -37.03 -27.50
CA GLU A 141 2.09 -38.33 -26.84
C GLU A 141 1.58 -38.21 -25.39
N GLN A 142 2.00 -37.18 -24.66
CA GLN A 142 1.49 -36.90 -23.32
C GLN A 142 -0.04 -36.73 -23.33
N TYR A 143 -0.58 -35.88 -24.21
CA TYR A 143 -2.02 -35.72 -24.38
C TYR A 143 -2.71 -37.06 -24.70
N SER A 144 -2.13 -37.84 -25.62
CA SER A 144 -2.71 -39.11 -26.06
C SER A 144 -2.82 -40.10 -24.91
N ASN A 145 -1.80 -40.20 -24.07
CA ASN A 145 -1.79 -41.04 -22.87
C ASN A 145 -2.82 -40.58 -21.83
N ASP A 146 -2.90 -39.27 -21.57
CA ASP A 146 -3.82 -38.72 -20.57
C ASP A 146 -5.29 -38.87 -21.01
N SER A 147 -5.57 -38.61 -22.29
CA SER A 147 -6.93 -38.60 -22.86
C SER A 147 -7.63 -39.96 -22.84
N ILE A 148 -6.88 -41.07 -22.71
CA ILE A 148 -7.44 -42.43 -22.62
C ILE A 148 -8.36 -42.60 -21.41
N ASN A 149 -8.15 -41.81 -20.35
CA ASN A 149 -8.89 -41.91 -19.11
C ASN A 149 -10.28 -41.28 -19.15
N PHE A 150 -10.69 -40.71 -20.30
CA PHE A 150 -11.93 -39.93 -20.44
C PHE A 150 -12.79 -40.47 -21.57
N TYR A 151 -14.10 -40.52 -21.36
CA TYR A 151 -15.03 -41.11 -22.33
C TYR A 151 -15.24 -40.23 -23.57
N ASN A 152 -15.25 -38.91 -23.37
CA ASN A 152 -15.46 -37.94 -24.44
C ASN A 152 -14.64 -36.67 -24.21
N LYS A 153 -14.61 -35.81 -25.23
CA LYS A 153 -13.88 -34.54 -25.18
C LYS A 153 -14.43 -33.56 -24.13
N TRP A 154 -15.70 -33.65 -23.74
CA TRP A 154 -16.28 -32.87 -22.63
C TRP A 154 -15.66 -33.20 -21.28
N GLU A 155 -15.54 -34.48 -20.95
CA GLU A 155 -14.94 -34.92 -19.70
C GLU A 155 -13.47 -34.50 -19.63
N TYR A 156 -12.75 -34.62 -20.75
CA TYR A 156 -11.37 -34.15 -20.84
C TYR A 156 -11.27 -32.63 -20.63
N LEU A 157 -12.10 -31.83 -21.29
CA LEU A 157 -12.14 -30.37 -21.09
C LEU A 157 -12.44 -29.99 -19.64
N LYS A 158 -13.40 -30.68 -19.00
CA LYS A 158 -13.73 -30.47 -17.59
C LYS A 158 -12.53 -30.78 -16.69
N HIS A 159 -11.87 -31.92 -16.92
CA HIS A 159 -10.67 -32.31 -16.19
C HIS A 159 -9.56 -31.27 -16.34
N TYR A 160 -9.25 -30.89 -17.58
CA TYR A 160 -8.26 -29.88 -17.93
C TYR A 160 -8.49 -28.56 -17.17
N ASN A 161 -9.72 -28.03 -17.24
CA ASN A 161 -10.06 -26.76 -16.59
C ASN A 161 -9.96 -26.85 -15.06
N ILE A 162 -10.45 -27.94 -14.46
CA ILE A 162 -10.36 -28.14 -13.00
C ILE A 162 -8.91 -28.24 -12.55
N ARG A 163 -8.08 -28.95 -13.31
CA ARG A 163 -6.67 -29.15 -13.00
C ARG A 163 -5.88 -27.84 -13.12
N ASP A 164 -6.10 -27.06 -14.17
CA ASP A 164 -5.50 -25.72 -14.33
C ASP A 164 -5.84 -24.82 -13.13
N VAL A 165 -7.10 -24.81 -12.68
CA VAL A 165 -7.51 -24.04 -11.49
C VAL A 165 -6.90 -24.58 -10.20
N THR A 166 -6.86 -25.90 -10.03
CA THR A 166 -6.28 -26.54 -8.83
C THR A 166 -4.80 -26.16 -8.69
N TYR A 167 -4.05 -26.15 -9.79
CA TYR A 167 -2.65 -25.72 -9.80
C TYR A 167 -2.49 -24.26 -9.46
N MET A 168 -3.32 -23.39 -10.02
CA MET A 168 -3.32 -21.97 -9.66
C MET A 168 -3.58 -21.77 -8.17
N ILE A 169 -4.56 -22.45 -7.57
CA ILE A 169 -4.89 -22.33 -6.15
C ILE A 169 -3.69 -22.71 -5.28
N ASN A 170 -3.04 -23.84 -5.56
CA ASN A 170 -1.89 -24.30 -4.78
C ASN A 170 -0.74 -23.28 -4.82
N LEU A 171 -0.43 -22.74 -5.99
CA LEU A 171 0.62 -21.73 -6.16
C LEU A 171 0.26 -20.41 -5.48
N ILE A 172 -1.00 -19.96 -5.60
CA ILE A 172 -1.48 -18.76 -4.92
C ILE A 172 -1.37 -18.93 -3.40
N ASN A 173 -1.79 -20.07 -2.86
CA ASN A 173 -1.66 -20.36 -1.44
C ASN A 173 -0.20 -20.35 -0.98
N HIS A 174 0.72 -20.90 -1.79
CA HIS A 174 2.15 -20.86 -1.49
C HIS A 174 2.70 -19.43 -1.48
N LEU A 175 2.33 -18.58 -2.44
CA LEU A 175 2.72 -17.16 -2.44
C LEU A 175 2.14 -16.39 -1.25
N ILE A 176 0.88 -16.68 -0.88
CA ILE A 176 0.25 -16.12 0.32
C ILE A 176 1.06 -16.53 1.56
N GLN A 177 1.48 -17.80 1.67
CA GLN A 177 2.30 -18.25 2.79
C GLN A 177 3.64 -17.52 2.88
N ILE A 178 4.40 -17.43 1.79
CA ILE A 178 5.70 -16.73 1.77
C ILE A 178 5.55 -15.26 2.20
N THR A 179 4.54 -14.58 1.69
CA THR A 179 4.28 -13.17 2.05
C THR A 179 3.76 -13.02 3.48
N TRP A 180 3.01 -14.01 3.97
CA TRP A 180 2.54 -14.06 5.34
C TRP A 180 3.64 -14.32 6.36
N GLU A 181 4.68 -15.10 6.03
CA GLU A 181 5.91 -15.21 6.84
C GLU A 181 6.53 -13.83 7.08
N GLU A 182 6.42 -12.94 6.10
CA GLU A 182 6.82 -11.54 6.21
C GLU A 182 5.79 -10.63 6.89
N LYS A 183 4.66 -11.17 7.37
CA LYS A 183 3.51 -10.43 7.93
C LYS A 183 2.88 -9.44 6.95
N VAL A 184 2.94 -9.73 5.65
CA VAL A 184 2.33 -8.92 4.59
C VAL A 184 1.19 -9.71 3.96
N ASP A 185 -0.03 -9.19 4.04
CA ASP A 185 -1.16 -9.72 3.29
C ASP A 185 -0.97 -9.48 1.79
N MET A 186 -0.73 -10.55 1.02
CA MET A 186 -0.57 -10.51 -0.43
C MET A 186 -1.79 -9.92 -1.14
N LEU A 187 -3.00 -10.37 -0.80
CA LEU A 187 -4.23 -10.01 -1.50
C LEU A 187 -4.74 -8.61 -1.12
N GLY A 188 -4.25 -8.06 -0.01
CA GLY A 188 -4.37 -6.66 0.35
C GLY A 188 -3.45 -5.72 -0.45
N ARG A 189 -2.53 -6.25 -1.28
CA ARG A 189 -1.65 -5.46 -2.15
C ARG A 189 -2.05 -5.59 -3.61
N ILE A 190 -1.59 -4.62 -4.41
CA ILE A 190 -1.96 -4.50 -5.82
C ILE A 190 -0.94 -5.21 -6.73
N SER A 191 0.31 -5.37 -6.27
CA SER A 191 1.40 -5.96 -7.07
C SER A 191 2.55 -6.51 -6.23
N LEU A 192 3.40 -7.32 -6.86
CA LEU A 192 4.66 -7.81 -6.32
C LEU A 192 5.58 -6.66 -5.87
N SER A 193 5.64 -5.58 -6.65
CA SER A 193 6.43 -4.40 -6.27
C SER A 193 5.93 -3.77 -4.98
N GLN A 194 4.62 -3.67 -4.77
CA GLN A 194 4.07 -3.15 -3.54
C GLN A 194 4.36 -4.07 -2.35
N ILE A 195 4.28 -5.39 -2.54
CA ILE A 195 4.67 -6.37 -1.52
C ILE A 195 6.14 -6.18 -1.15
N ALA A 196 7.04 -6.14 -2.14
CA ALA A 196 8.47 -5.95 -1.92
C ALA A 196 8.77 -4.64 -1.18
N SER A 197 8.07 -3.55 -1.53
CA SER A 197 8.21 -2.29 -0.79
C SER A 197 7.73 -2.39 0.65
N GLN A 198 6.61 -3.05 0.93
CA GLN A 198 6.13 -3.24 2.31
C GLN A 198 7.13 -4.05 3.15
N ILE A 199 7.67 -5.13 2.58
CA ILE A 199 8.71 -5.95 3.22
C ILE A 199 9.96 -5.07 3.48
N LYS A 200 10.40 -4.29 2.50
CA LYS A 200 11.52 -3.36 2.67
C LYS A 200 11.28 -2.37 3.81
N TYR A 201 10.12 -1.72 3.86
CA TYR A 201 9.79 -0.78 4.93
C TYR A 201 9.78 -1.44 6.30
N LYS A 202 9.23 -2.66 6.41
CA LYS A 202 9.27 -3.42 7.66
C LYS A 202 10.71 -3.60 8.17
N TYR A 203 11.64 -3.98 7.29
CA TYR A 203 13.04 -4.16 7.68
C TYR A 203 13.76 -2.83 7.96
N CYS A 204 13.48 -1.77 7.20
CA CYS A 204 14.12 -0.47 7.44
C CYS A 204 13.69 0.16 8.79
N TYR A 205 12.47 -0.10 9.23
CA TYR A 205 11.88 0.46 10.45
C TYR A 205 11.79 -0.55 11.59
N ASP A 206 12.53 -1.66 11.53
CA ASP A 206 12.52 -2.72 12.54
C ASP A 206 12.98 -2.24 13.93
N LYS A 207 13.89 -1.27 13.96
CA LYS A 207 14.43 -0.62 15.17
C LYS A 207 13.76 0.71 15.50
N PHE A 208 12.68 1.06 14.80
CA PHE A 208 11.94 2.27 15.10
C PHE A 208 11.28 2.17 16.48
N ASP A 209 11.51 3.19 17.30
CA ASP A 209 10.92 3.39 18.61
C ASP A 209 10.44 4.83 18.71
N ILE A 210 9.13 4.99 18.89
CA ILE A 210 8.48 6.29 19.01
C ILE A 210 8.98 7.12 20.20
N ASN A 211 9.56 6.47 21.22
CA ASN A 211 10.07 7.13 22.42
C ASN A 211 11.60 7.31 22.41
N ALA A 212 12.30 6.79 21.39
CA ALA A 212 13.73 6.99 21.26
C ALA A 212 14.08 8.45 20.91
N SER A 213 15.29 8.86 21.29
CA SER A 213 15.82 10.19 20.99
C SER A 213 16.62 10.17 19.69
N TYR A 214 15.94 10.42 18.57
CA TYR A 214 16.59 10.63 17.28
C TYR A 214 17.14 12.05 17.19
N ASN A 215 18.42 12.22 17.53
CA ASN A 215 19.08 13.51 17.52
C ASN A 215 19.49 13.89 16.09
N ILE A 216 18.67 14.72 15.44
CA ILE A 216 19.11 15.39 14.21
C ILE A 216 20.06 16.52 14.62
N VAL A 217 21.34 16.37 14.29
CA VAL A 217 22.33 17.45 14.45
C VAL A 217 22.01 18.53 13.43
N ASN A 218 21.18 19.47 13.86
CA ASN A 218 20.91 20.66 13.08
C ASN A 218 22.06 21.64 13.34
N GLY A 219 22.86 21.98 12.31
CA GLY A 219 23.92 22.98 12.38
C GLY A 219 23.44 24.42 12.59
N PHE A 220 22.17 24.61 12.98
CA PHE A 220 21.56 25.91 13.19
C PHE A 220 21.89 26.46 14.58
N GLU A 221 22.09 27.77 14.65
CA GLU A 221 22.31 28.48 15.90
C GLU A 221 21.13 28.31 16.87
N GLN A 222 21.45 28.17 18.16
CA GLN A 222 20.44 28.07 19.22
C GLN A 222 19.61 29.35 19.31
N PHE A 223 18.34 29.18 19.61
CA PHE A 223 17.42 30.29 19.83
C PHE A 223 17.62 30.89 21.23
N GLU A 224 17.72 32.22 21.31
CA GLU A 224 17.79 32.95 22.56
C GLU A 224 16.48 33.72 22.81
N VAL A 225 15.97 33.62 24.05
CA VAL A 225 14.77 34.36 24.46
C VAL A 225 15.14 35.79 24.85
N THR A 226 14.90 36.73 23.93
CA THR A 226 15.04 38.16 24.17
C THR A 226 13.73 38.78 24.67
N GLN A 227 13.81 39.87 25.43
CA GLN A 227 12.63 40.60 25.92
C GLN A 227 11.73 41.06 24.77
N PHE A 228 12.33 41.64 23.73
CA PHE A 228 11.58 42.08 22.57
C PHE A 228 10.78 40.93 21.91
N TRP A 229 11.38 39.75 21.80
CA TRP A 229 10.69 38.58 21.27
C TRP A 229 9.54 38.13 22.18
N TRP A 230 9.79 38.07 23.50
CA TRP A 230 8.79 37.62 24.47
C TRP A 230 7.56 38.53 24.50
N ASN A 231 7.75 39.86 24.54
CA ASN A 231 6.65 40.81 24.55
C ASN A 231 5.78 40.67 23.29
N ASN A 232 6.38 40.45 22.13
CA ASN A 232 5.64 40.20 20.89
C ASN A 232 4.86 38.89 20.93
N LYS A 233 5.40 37.83 21.54
CA LYS A 233 4.71 36.55 21.69
C LYS A 233 3.53 36.63 22.65
N VAL A 234 3.69 37.27 23.81
CA VAL A 234 2.63 37.50 24.79
C VAL A 234 1.44 38.22 24.15
N LYS A 235 1.68 39.30 23.40
CA LYS A 235 0.64 40.01 22.64
C LYS A 235 -0.09 39.09 21.65
N GLY A 236 0.66 38.20 20.98
CA GLY A 236 0.10 37.19 20.09
C GLY A 236 -0.83 36.22 20.81
N TYR A 237 -0.42 35.69 21.97
CA TYR A 237 -1.24 34.76 22.75
C TYR A 237 -2.55 35.41 23.24
N VAL A 238 -2.48 36.62 23.77
CA VAL A 238 -3.66 37.39 24.19
C VAL A 238 -4.61 37.63 23.01
N ALA A 239 -4.09 37.99 21.83
CA ALA A 239 -4.91 38.19 20.65
C ALA A 239 -5.58 36.88 20.17
N GLN A 240 -4.86 35.76 20.20
CA GLN A 240 -5.39 34.44 19.83
C GLN A 240 -6.51 33.97 20.78
N ASP A 241 -6.32 34.14 22.08
CA ASP A 241 -7.30 33.76 23.08
C ASP A 241 -8.53 34.67 23.04
N GLY A 242 -8.32 35.98 22.87
CA GLY A 242 -9.40 36.94 22.67
C GLY A 242 -10.24 36.65 21.43
N TYR A 243 -9.60 36.31 20.30
CA TYR A 243 -10.31 35.93 19.06
C TYR A 243 -11.19 34.69 19.26
N ALA A 244 -10.71 33.72 20.02
CA ALA A 244 -11.43 32.50 20.34
C ALA A 244 -12.40 32.63 21.54
N LYS A 245 -12.58 33.83 22.08
CA LYS A 245 -13.45 34.13 23.24
C LYS A 245 -13.09 33.34 24.50
N ARG A 246 -11.81 33.07 24.72
CA ARG A 246 -11.30 32.49 25.98
C ARG A 246 -11.12 33.59 27.03
N ASP A 247 -11.07 33.19 28.30
CA ASP A 247 -10.57 34.07 29.35
C ASP A 247 -9.12 34.46 29.03
N THR A 248 -8.70 35.68 29.35
CA THR A 248 -7.33 36.15 29.14
C THR A 248 -6.74 36.73 30.42
N ALA A 249 -7.49 36.72 31.53
CA ALA A 249 -7.07 37.33 32.80
C ALA A 249 -5.83 36.65 33.39
N ASN A 250 -5.62 35.36 33.11
CA ASN A 250 -4.54 34.56 33.66
C ASN A 250 -3.46 34.18 32.64
N ASN A 251 -3.47 34.82 31.47
CA ASN A 251 -2.44 34.60 30.46
C ASN A 251 -1.05 34.97 30.98
N VAL A 252 -0.04 34.30 30.42
CA VAL A 252 1.36 34.68 30.60
C VAL A 252 1.59 36.16 30.27
N MET A 253 2.43 36.83 31.06
CA MET A 253 2.67 38.27 31.00
C MET A 253 4.07 38.60 30.50
N GLU A 254 4.29 39.86 30.10
CA GLU A 254 5.61 40.33 29.63
C GLU A 254 6.70 40.19 30.72
N ASP A 255 6.31 40.25 31.99
CA ASP A 255 7.19 40.08 33.16
C ASP A 255 7.59 38.62 33.41
N ASP A 256 6.96 37.64 32.76
CA ASP A 256 7.26 36.21 32.91
C ASP A 256 8.50 35.75 32.13
N ILE A 257 9.38 36.67 31.73
CA ILE A 257 10.54 36.37 30.89
C ILE A 257 11.52 35.40 31.55
N ASP A 258 11.77 35.54 32.86
CA ASP A 258 12.71 34.68 33.57
C ASP A 258 12.16 33.26 33.68
N TRP A 259 10.84 33.12 33.89
CA TRP A 259 10.16 31.83 33.86
C TRP A 259 10.35 31.10 32.51
N ILE A 260 10.17 31.79 31.39
CA ILE A 260 10.32 31.15 30.07
C ILE A 260 11.79 30.85 29.75
N ARG A 261 12.74 31.68 30.20
CA ARG A 261 14.19 31.43 30.06
C ARG A 261 14.62 30.18 30.83
N ASP A 262 14.21 30.06 32.09
CA ASP A 262 14.50 28.89 32.92
C ASP A 262 13.86 27.62 32.34
N LYS A 263 12.63 27.73 31.84
CA LYS A 263 11.92 26.61 31.19
C LYS A 263 12.64 26.16 29.93
N VAL A 264 13.12 27.08 29.08
CA VAL A 264 13.87 26.77 27.84
C VAL A 264 15.27 26.21 28.13
N ALA A 265 15.90 26.63 29.22
CA ALA A 265 17.20 26.09 29.63
C ALA A 265 17.11 24.62 30.10
N SER A 266 15.99 24.26 30.74
CA SER A 266 15.78 22.94 31.35
C SER A 266 14.97 21.96 30.48
N GLN A 267 14.19 22.45 29.52
CA GLN A 267 13.27 21.65 28.71
C GLN A 267 13.51 21.80 27.21
N THR A 268 13.09 20.79 26.45
CA THR A 268 13.07 20.81 24.99
C THR A 268 11.63 20.94 24.47
N CYS A 269 11.49 21.06 23.16
CA CYS A 269 10.16 21.00 22.53
C CYS A 269 9.44 19.69 22.89
N HIS A 270 8.20 19.75 23.38
CA HIS A 270 7.45 18.55 23.75
C HIS A 270 7.02 17.70 22.53
N LEU A 271 6.91 18.29 21.34
CA LEU A 271 6.56 17.57 20.10
C LEU A 271 7.79 16.96 19.40
N TYR A 272 8.92 17.67 19.44
CA TYR A 272 10.10 17.37 18.63
C TYR A 272 11.31 16.94 19.46
N HIS A 273 11.28 17.13 20.78
CA HIS A 273 12.32 16.81 21.77
C HIS A 273 13.71 17.37 21.51
N ASN A 274 13.87 18.30 20.56
CA ASN A 274 15.13 19.03 20.32
C ASN A 274 15.08 20.44 20.95
N LYS A 275 16.27 21.03 21.07
CA LYS A 275 16.44 22.45 21.42
C LYS A 275 15.91 23.36 20.32
N PHE A 276 15.50 24.57 20.72
CA PHE A 276 15.00 25.60 19.82
C PHE A 276 16.14 26.26 19.04
N THR A 277 15.91 26.56 17.77
CA THR A 277 16.90 27.19 16.87
C THR A 277 16.33 28.46 16.27
N LYS A 278 17.19 29.30 15.67
CA LYS A 278 16.74 30.53 15.00
C LYS A 278 15.71 30.26 13.88
N GLU A 279 15.82 29.13 13.20
CA GLU A 279 14.85 28.71 12.17
C GLU A 279 13.57 28.11 12.77
N ASN A 280 13.71 27.29 13.82
CA ASN A 280 12.57 26.68 14.50
C ASN A 280 12.43 27.23 15.92
N LYS A 281 11.88 28.43 15.97
CA LYS A 281 11.72 29.21 17.21
C LYS A 281 10.75 28.54 18.17
N LEU A 282 10.89 28.89 19.44
CA LEU A 282 9.99 28.51 20.50
C LEU A 282 8.56 29.04 20.28
N THR A 283 7.57 28.31 20.78
CA THR A 283 6.23 28.81 21.09
C THR A 283 5.70 28.07 22.31
N LEU A 284 4.76 28.67 23.03
CA LEU A 284 3.88 27.95 23.94
C LEU A 284 2.78 27.27 23.12
N ASP A 285 2.58 25.98 23.37
CA ASP A 285 1.44 25.21 22.90
C ASP A 285 0.55 24.89 24.10
N ARG A 286 -0.77 24.88 23.88
CA ARG A 286 -1.73 24.60 24.93
C ARG A 286 -1.91 23.10 25.11
N ILE A 287 -2.04 22.68 26.36
CA ILE A 287 -2.40 21.30 26.70
C ILE A 287 -3.89 21.10 26.41
N ASP A 288 -4.73 22.01 26.91
CA ASP A 288 -6.15 22.08 26.61
C ASP A 288 -6.45 23.33 25.77
N ASN A 289 -6.94 23.11 24.55
CA ASN A 289 -7.31 24.15 23.60
C ASN A 289 -8.54 24.97 24.02
N SER A 290 -9.30 24.53 25.03
CA SER A 290 -10.42 25.30 25.60
C SER A 290 -9.97 26.30 26.66
N VAL A 291 -8.77 26.11 27.22
CA VAL A 291 -8.18 26.94 28.27
C VAL A 291 -7.18 27.92 27.66
N ASP A 292 -6.97 29.05 28.34
CA ASP A 292 -6.09 30.15 27.95
C ASP A 292 -4.60 29.80 28.14
N HIS A 293 -3.71 30.68 27.68
CA HIS A 293 -2.26 30.48 27.73
C HIS A 293 -1.68 30.78 29.13
N THR A 294 -2.05 29.96 30.11
CA THR A 294 -1.51 30.02 31.48
C THR A 294 -0.21 29.22 31.62
N LYS A 295 0.58 29.50 32.66
CA LYS A 295 1.84 28.76 32.94
C LYS A 295 1.62 27.25 33.10
N GLN A 296 0.46 26.84 33.61
CA GLN A 296 0.07 25.46 33.86
C GLN A 296 -0.54 24.77 32.62
N ASN A 297 -1.21 25.53 31.76
CA ASN A 297 -1.82 24.99 30.53
C ASN A 297 -0.88 25.02 29.32
N CYS A 298 0.38 25.45 29.47
CA CYS A 298 1.30 25.58 28.35
C CYS A 298 2.55 24.69 28.44
N GLN A 299 2.89 24.07 27.31
CA GLN A 299 4.13 23.33 27.08
C GLN A 299 4.98 24.01 26.01
N LEU A 300 6.31 23.82 26.07
CA LEU A 300 7.19 24.36 25.04
C LEU A 300 7.02 23.57 23.74
N ALA A 301 6.82 24.25 22.63
CA ALA A 301 6.75 23.65 21.31
C ALA A 301 7.60 24.42 20.30
N CYS A 302 7.98 23.74 19.24
CA CYS A 302 8.63 24.34 18.09
C CYS A 302 7.58 24.92 17.16
N GLN A 303 7.73 26.17 16.71
CA GLN A 303 6.72 26.87 15.91
C GLN A 303 6.32 26.12 14.63
N ILE A 304 7.29 25.50 13.93
CA ILE A 304 7.02 24.76 12.70
C ILE A 304 6.11 23.55 12.99
N TYR A 305 6.47 22.77 14.01
CA TYR A 305 5.73 21.56 14.36
C TYR A 305 4.38 21.86 15.01
N ASN A 306 4.29 22.94 15.78
CA ASN A 306 3.02 23.37 16.36
C ASN A 306 2.03 23.81 15.27
N THR A 307 2.50 24.56 14.28
CA THR A 307 1.70 24.94 13.11
C THR A 307 1.26 23.72 12.30
N ALA A 308 2.16 22.75 12.10
CA ALA A 308 1.85 21.52 11.35
C ALA A 308 0.85 20.61 12.08
N LYS A 309 0.95 20.54 13.41
CA LYS A 309 0.00 19.85 14.30
C LYS A 309 -1.38 20.52 14.23
N ALA A 310 -1.45 21.83 14.42
CA ALA A 310 -2.72 22.56 14.58
C ALA A 310 -3.59 21.88 15.66
N ASP A 311 -4.88 21.65 15.38
CA ASP A 311 -5.80 20.96 16.29
C ASP A 311 -5.86 19.43 16.06
N LYS A 312 -4.86 18.85 15.38
CA LYS A 312 -4.79 17.41 15.11
C LYS A 312 -4.28 16.65 16.32
N ASP A 313 -4.57 15.35 16.32
CA ASP A 313 -4.16 14.39 17.34
C ASP A 313 -2.65 14.43 17.66
N ASN A 314 -2.32 14.48 18.96
CA ASN A 314 -0.96 14.57 19.47
C ASN A 314 -0.13 13.33 19.15
N ASP A 315 -0.71 12.14 19.24
CA ASP A 315 -0.02 10.87 19.04
C ASP A 315 0.28 10.65 17.55
N ILE A 316 -0.66 10.98 16.67
CA ILE A 316 -0.43 10.95 15.21
C ILE A 316 0.68 11.93 14.82
N SER A 317 0.69 13.12 15.43
CA SER A 317 1.69 14.15 15.16
C SER A 317 3.08 13.72 15.65
N LYS A 318 3.16 13.16 16.87
CA LYS A 318 4.38 12.58 17.44
C LYS A 318 4.92 11.45 16.58
N LEU A 319 4.06 10.52 16.14
CA LEU A 319 4.46 9.39 15.29
C LEU A 319 5.08 9.88 13.97
N LYS A 320 4.42 10.81 13.26
CA LYS A 320 4.93 11.37 12.00
C LYS A 320 6.29 12.03 12.16
N ILE A 321 6.44 12.81 13.23
CA ILE A 321 7.70 13.48 13.55
C ILE A 321 8.81 12.46 13.82
N GLN A 322 8.56 11.47 14.67
CA GLN A 322 9.58 10.48 15.03
C GLN A 322 9.98 9.61 13.85
N LEU A 323 9.03 9.20 13.00
CA LEU A 323 9.33 8.49 11.75
C LEU A 323 10.24 9.32 10.83
N MET A 324 9.98 10.62 10.71
CA MET A 324 10.84 11.52 9.93
C MET A 324 12.25 11.60 10.53
N LYS A 325 12.38 11.74 11.85
CA LYS A 325 13.70 11.81 12.50
C LYS A 325 14.48 10.51 12.33
N TYR A 326 13.83 9.37 12.54
CA TYR A 326 14.41 8.06 12.31
C TYR A 326 14.88 7.88 10.87
N ALA A 327 14.03 8.25 9.90
CA ALA A 327 14.39 8.17 8.48
C ALA A 327 15.62 9.03 8.15
N ILE A 328 15.74 10.23 8.72
CA ILE A 328 16.92 11.08 8.52
C ILE A 328 18.16 10.47 9.17
N CYS A 329 18.05 9.98 10.41
CA CYS A 329 19.17 9.36 11.14
C CYS A 329 19.70 8.09 10.46
N GLU A 330 18.80 7.27 9.92
CA GLU A 330 19.14 6.00 9.25
C GLU A 330 19.31 6.17 7.73
N HIS A 331 19.32 7.41 7.22
CA HIS A 331 19.47 7.74 5.79
C HIS A 331 18.44 7.04 4.88
N LEU A 332 17.22 6.87 5.36
CA LEU A 332 16.13 6.23 4.64
C LEU A 332 15.44 7.20 3.66
N PRO A 333 15.00 6.72 2.49
CA PRO A 333 14.23 7.53 1.57
C PRO A 333 12.86 7.89 2.18
N MET A 334 12.53 9.17 2.15
CA MET A 334 11.22 9.73 2.47
C MET A 334 10.52 10.18 1.20
N THR A 335 9.18 10.24 1.20
CA THR A 335 8.40 10.89 0.13
C THR A 335 8.95 12.29 -0.09
N VAL A 336 9.51 12.54 -1.28
CA VAL A 336 10.23 13.77 -1.61
C VAL A 336 9.25 14.93 -1.67
N ASN A 337 9.17 15.68 -0.57
CA ASN A 337 8.42 16.93 -0.47
C ASN A 337 9.34 18.12 -0.16
N ASN A 338 10.66 17.91 -0.10
CA ASN A 338 11.66 18.93 0.20
C ASN A 338 12.90 18.73 -0.69
N GLU A 339 13.38 19.82 -1.30
CA GLU A 339 14.51 19.88 -2.24
C GLU A 339 15.85 19.45 -1.61
N SER A 340 16.03 19.66 -0.30
CA SER A 340 17.18 19.16 0.45
C SER A 340 17.17 17.63 0.58
N VAL A 341 16.00 17.03 0.80
CA VAL A 341 15.80 15.58 0.88
C VAL A 341 16.02 14.93 -0.49
N TYR A 342 15.60 15.60 -1.57
CA TYR A 342 15.88 15.17 -2.94
C TYR A 342 17.39 15.12 -3.23
N SER A 343 18.14 16.12 -2.76
CA SER A 343 19.58 16.23 -3.02
C SER A 343 20.38 15.11 -2.33
N ILE A 344 20.03 14.77 -1.08
CA ILE A 344 20.64 13.64 -0.34
C ILE A 344 20.30 12.30 -1.00
N GLN A 345 19.03 12.11 -1.40
CA GLN A 345 18.62 10.88 -2.07
C GLN A 345 19.30 10.69 -3.43
N LYS A 346 19.52 11.78 -4.18
CA LYS A 346 20.19 11.77 -5.49
C LYS A 346 21.63 11.24 -5.41
N GLU A 347 22.38 11.56 -4.35
CA GLU A 347 23.74 11.04 -4.17
C GLU A 347 23.76 9.53 -3.91
N CYS A 348 22.74 8.99 -3.25
CA CYS A 348 22.59 7.56 -3.00
C CYS A 348 21.97 6.76 -4.17
N MET A 349 21.55 7.42 -5.26
CA MET A 349 20.83 6.82 -6.39
C MET A 349 21.73 6.36 -7.55
N GLN A 350 23.04 6.20 -7.35
CA GLN A 350 23.97 5.84 -8.44
C GLN A 350 23.74 4.46 -9.11
N ASP A 351 22.79 3.61 -8.67
CA ASP A 351 22.52 2.28 -9.26
C ASP A 351 21.02 1.97 -9.55
N GLY A 352 20.26 2.93 -10.08
CA GLY A 352 19.19 2.60 -11.04
C GLY A 352 17.86 1.98 -10.56
N LEU A 353 17.48 2.07 -9.28
CA LEU A 353 16.12 1.70 -8.81
C LEU A 353 15.40 2.87 -8.14
N SER A 354 14.79 3.72 -8.96
CA SER A 354 13.89 4.80 -8.52
C SER A 354 12.67 4.24 -7.77
N ASN A 355 12.60 4.49 -6.46
CA ASN A 355 11.40 4.30 -5.64
C ASN A 355 10.76 5.67 -5.37
N VAL A 356 10.28 6.35 -6.41
CA VAL A 356 9.41 7.52 -6.24
C VAL A 356 7.98 7.02 -6.06
N PHE A 357 7.50 6.99 -4.82
CA PHE A 357 6.09 6.76 -4.50
C PHE A 357 5.30 8.04 -4.75
N GLN A 358 4.46 8.03 -5.78
CA GLN A 358 3.45 9.04 -6.01
C GLN A 358 2.11 8.49 -5.51
N GLN A 359 1.76 8.77 -4.26
CA GLN A 359 0.36 8.77 -3.84
C GLN A 359 -0.13 10.21 -3.88
N SER A 360 -0.82 10.53 -4.97
CA SER A 360 -1.64 11.73 -5.09
C SER A 360 -2.75 11.66 -4.04
N ILE A 361 -2.56 12.33 -2.91
CA ILE A 361 -3.67 12.78 -2.08
C ILE A 361 -4.21 14.03 -2.78
N ASN A 362 -5.42 13.92 -3.31
CA ASN A 362 -6.20 15.07 -3.75
C ASN A 362 -6.29 16.06 -2.58
N VAL A 363 -5.67 17.22 -2.73
CA VAL A 363 -5.98 18.40 -1.93
C VAL A 363 -6.98 19.18 -2.76
N VAL A 364 -8.22 19.26 -2.27
CA VAL A 364 -9.10 20.41 -2.51
C VAL A 364 -8.93 21.32 -1.31
#